data_AF-A0ABD6QTQ9-F1
#
_entry.id   AF-A0ABD6QTQ9-F1
#
_cell.length_a   1.000
_cell.length_b   1.000
_cell.length_c   1.000
_cell.angle_alpha   90.00
_cell.angle_beta   90.00
_cell.angle_gamma   90.00
#
_symmetry.space_group_name_H-M   'P 1'
#
loop_
_entity.id
_entity.type
_entity.pdbx_description
1 polymer ?
#
loop_
_entity_poly.entity_id
_entity_poly.type
_entity_poly.pdbx_seq_one_letter_code
_entity_poly.pdbx_strand_id
1 'polypeptide(L)'
;MPKTRLKLAAVAANRQRSEAAAREQAEQARRALKKLQAASVPVNQRWIDVLQQRIDHPSDSLRACGEAMRPPMSKHQFSAVLRRALQATEGLEL
;
A
#
# COMPACT_ATOMS: atom_id res chain seq x y z
N MET A 1 -6.24 39.08 2.68
CA MET A 1 -5.51 37.81 2.40
C MET A 1 -6.32 36.54 2.74
N PRO A 2 -7.52 36.29 2.15
CA PRO A 2 -8.32 35.08 2.43
C PRO A 2 -7.90 33.83 1.63
N LYS A 3 -7.32 34.01 0.44
CA LYS A 3 -7.01 32.91 -0.50
C LYS A 3 -5.93 31.93 0.03
N THR A 4 -5.00 32.40 0.86
CA THR A 4 -3.90 31.59 1.40
C THR A 4 -4.38 30.60 2.47
N ARG A 5 -5.33 31.00 3.32
CA ARG A 5 -5.89 30.12 4.37
C ARG A 5 -6.70 28.96 3.78
N LEU A 6 -7.48 29.22 2.73
CA LEU A 6 -8.25 28.20 2.02
C LEU A 6 -7.35 27.15 1.34
N LYS A 7 -6.22 27.58 0.75
CA LYS A 7 -5.23 26.66 0.17
C LYS A 7 -4.59 25.75 1.21
N LEU A 8 -4.21 26.30 2.37
CA LEU A 8 -3.59 25.52 3.45
C LEU A 8 -4.57 24.49 4.04
N ALA A 9 -5.84 24.86 4.24
CA ALA A 9 -6.87 23.94 4.70
C ALA A 9 -7.11 22.78 3.71
N ALA A 10 -7.15 23.08 2.41
CA ALA A 10 -7.29 22.05 1.37
C ALA A 10 -6.09 21.08 1.32
N VAL A 11 -4.87 21.58 1.50
CA VAL A 11 -3.66 20.74 1.57
C VAL A 11 -3.68 19.83 2.79
N ALA A 12 -4.06 20.35 3.96
CA ALA A 12 -4.18 19.56 5.18
C ALA A 12 -5.25 18.45 5.05
N ALA A 13 -6.41 18.77 4.48
CA ALA A 13 -7.48 17.79 4.24
C ALA A 13 -7.05 16.68 3.26
N ASN A 14 -6.31 17.03 2.20
CA ASN A 14 -5.76 16.05 1.26
C ASN A 14 -4.74 15.11 1.91
N ARG A 15 -3.88 15.66 2.79
CA ARG A 15 -2.91 14.87 3.54
C ARG A 15 -3.62 13.88 4.46
N GLN A 16 -4.60 14.33 5.23
CA GLN A 16 -5.36 13.47 6.14
C GLN A 16 -6.07 12.32 5.41
N ARG A 17 -6.72 12.61 4.26
CA ARG A 17 -7.36 11.56 3.44
C ARG A 17 -6.35 10.55 2.91
N SER A 18 -5.17 11.04 2.49
CA SER A 18 -4.11 10.19 1.94
C SER A 18 -3.50 9.29 3.01
N GLU A 19 -3.30 9.80 4.23
CA GLU A 19 -2.81 9.02 5.38
C GLU A 19 -3.83 7.98 5.83
N ALA A 20 -5.13 8.33 5.87
CA ALA A 20 -6.19 7.37 6.19
C ALA A 20 -6.25 6.23 5.16
N ALA A 21 -6.20 6.56 3.86
CA ALA A 21 -6.17 5.56 2.80
C ALA A 21 -4.92 4.67 2.85
N ALA A 22 -3.75 5.22 3.19
CA ALA A 22 -2.52 4.45 3.33
C ALA A 22 -2.60 3.43 4.48
N ARG A 23 -3.18 3.83 5.62
CA ARG A 23 -3.43 2.93 6.75
C ARG A 23 -4.43 1.83 6.40
N GLU A 24 -5.53 2.18 5.73
CA GLU A 24 -6.50 1.18 5.27
C GLU A 24 -5.86 0.16 4.32
N GLN A 25 -5.02 0.63 3.40
CA GLN A 25 -4.28 -0.23 2.47
C GLN A 25 -3.29 -1.15 3.21
N ALA A 26 -2.69 -0.69 4.31
CA ALA A 26 -1.84 -1.54 5.15
C ALA A 26 -2.65 -2.63 5.86
N GLU A 27 -3.85 -2.34 6.36
CA GLU A 27 -4.73 -3.36 6.94
C GLU A 27 -5.23 -4.37 5.89
N GLN A 28 -5.56 -3.91 4.68
CA GLN A 28 -5.84 -4.80 3.55
C GLN A 28 -4.63 -5.70 3.24
N ALA A 29 -3.42 -5.13 3.24
CA ALA A 29 -2.19 -5.88 3.01
C ALA A 29 -1.93 -6.94 4.09
N ARG A 30 -2.19 -6.64 5.37
CA ARG A 30 -2.07 -7.64 6.46
C ARG A 30 -3.00 -8.84 6.23
N ARG A 31 -4.26 -8.56 5.89
CA ARG A 31 -5.26 -9.62 5.61
C ARG A 31 -4.84 -10.47 4.41
N ALA A 32 -4.39 -9.82 3.33
CA ALA A 32 -3.88 -10.48 2.14
C ALA A 32 -2.66 -11.36 2.45
N LEU A 33 -1.69 -10.87 3.21
CA LEU A 33 -0.49 -11.62 3.58
C LEU A 33 -0.85 -12.87 4.40
N LYS A 34 -1.78 -12.73 5.37
CA LYS A 34 -2.27 -13.87 6.15
C LYS A 34 -2.92 -14.93 5.26
N LYS A 35 -3.69 -14.51 4.25
CA LYS A 35 -4.28 -15.44 3.28
C LYS A 35 -3.23 -16.15 2.44
N LEU A 36 -2.23 -15.44 1.94
CA LEU A 36 -1.13 -16.03 1.18
C LEU A 36 -0.34 -17.05 2.00
N GLN A 37 -0.08 -16.74 3.28
CA GLN A 37 0.64 -17.66 4.17
C GLN A 37 -0.18 -18.93 4.50
N ALA A 38 -1.51 -18.82 4.54
CA ALA A 38 -2.39 -19.96 4.79
C ALA A 38 -2.66 -20.81 3.54
N ALA A 39 -2.46 -20.26 2.35
CA ALA A 39 -2.70 -20.97 1.11
C ALA A 39 -1.55 -21.94 0.79
N SER A 40 -1.86 -23.22 0.52
CA SER A 40 -0.88 -24.24 0.12
C SER A 40 -0.49 -24.17 -1.37
N VAL A 41 -0.45 -22.97 -1.95
CA VAL A 41 -0.09 -22.75 -3.36
C VAL A 41 1.23 -21.99 -3.47
N PRO A 42 1.99 -22.15 -4.57
CA PRO A 42 3.20 -21.35 -4.79
C PRO A 42 2.87 -19.85 -4.80
N VAL A 43 3.37 -19.11 -3.80
CA VAL A 43 3.14 -17.67 -3.69
C VAL A 43 4.23 -16.89 -4.41
N ASN A 44 3.85 -15.82 -5.11
CA ASN A 44 4.80 -14.89 -5.69
C ASN A 44 5.51 -14.11 -4.57
N GLN A 45 6.80 -14.38 -4.32
CA GLN A 45 7.58 -13.72 -3.28
C GLN A 45 7.54 -12.19 -3.41
N ARG A 46 7.51 -11.66 -4.63
CA ARG A 46 7.45 -10.22 -4.86
C ARG A 46 6.13 -9.60 -4.38
N TRP A 47 5.06 -10.38 -4.30
CA TRP A 47 3.81 -9.93 -3.68
C TRP A 47 3.95 -9.87 -2.16
N ILE A 48 4.55 -10.89 -1.55
CA ILE A 48 4.84 -10.91 -0.10
C ILE A 48 5.67 -9.69 0.28
N ASP A 49 6.77 -9.43 -0.43
CA ASP A 49 7.67 -8.32 -0.12
C ASP A 49 6.95 -6.96 -0.21
N VAL A 50 6.11 -6.76 -1.23
CA VAL A 50 5.35 -5.51 -1.42
C VAL A 50 4.26 -5.36 -0.36
N LEU A 51 3.57 -6.44 0.01
CA LEU A 51 2.58 -6.42 1.09
C LEU A 51 3.26 -6.10 2.43
N GLN A 52 4.37 -6.77 2.74
CA GLN A 52 5.16 -6.54 3.96
C GLN A 52 5.67 -5.10 4.03
N GLN A 53 6.24 -4.57 2.94
CA GLN A 53 6.70 -3.17 2.89
C GLN A 53 5.57 -2.18 3.17
N ARG A 54 4.36 -2.45 2.68
CA ARG A 54 3.18 -1.59 2.95
C ARG A 54 2.75 -1.68 4.42
N ILE A 55 2.85 -2.86 5.03
CA ILE A 55 2.49 -3.14 6.43
C ILE A 55 3.46 -2.46 7.40
N ASP A 56 4.76 -2.58 7.14
CA ASP A 56 5.81 -2.06 8.01
C ASP A 56 5.84 -0.52 8.00
N HIS A 57 5.44 0.08 6.88
CA HIS A 57 5.50 1.51 6.67
C HIS A 57 4.12 2.10 6.38
N PRO A 58 3.07 1.96 7.21
CA PRO A 58 1.67 2.21 6.84
C PRO A 58 1.32 3.67 6.56
N SER A 59 2.19 4.61 6.93
CA SER A 59 2.01 6.05 6.67
C SER A 59 2.85 6.57 5.50
N ASP A 60 3.77 5.75 4.97
CA ASP A 60 4.67 6.18 3.91
C ASP A 60 3.94 6.32 2.58
N SER A 61 4.42 7.27 1.76
CA SER A 61 3.94 7.40 0.39
C SER A 61 4.30 6.15 -0.42
N LEU A 62 3.48 5.83 -1.43
CA LEU A 62 3.78 4.72 -2.36
C LEU A 62 5.12 4.87 -3.09
N ARG A 63 5.61 6.11 -3.25
CA ARG A 63 6.94 6.38 -3.81
C ARG A 63 8.03 5.94 -2.84
N ALA A 64 7.94 6.34 -1.58
CA ALA A 64 8.89 5.97 -0.54
C ALA A 64 8.92 4.44 -0.33
N CYS A 65 7.75 3.79 -0.30
CA CYS A 65 7.69 2.32 -0.24
C CYS A 65 8.39 1.67 -1.44
N GLY A 66 8.16 2.17 -2.66
CA GLY A 66 8.79 1.64 -3.86
C GLY A 66 10.31 1.83 -3.88
N GLU A 67 10.80 3.00 -3.45
CA GLU A 67 12.23 3.31 -3.38
C GLU A 67 12.98 2.45 -2.34
N ALA A 68 12.30 2.05 -1.26
CA ALA A 68 12.86 1.17 -0.22
C ALA A 68 12.95 -0.31 -0.63
N MET A 69 12.23 -0.73 -1.69
CA MET A 69 12.28 -2.11 -2.20
C MET A 69 13.67 -2.47 -2.74
N ARG A 70 13.96 -3.77 -2.80
CA ARG A 70 15.18 -4.31 -3.42
C ARG A 70 14.81 -5.36 -4.48
N PRO A 71 15.01 -5.11 -5.78
CA PRO A 71 15.46 -3.84 -6.38
C PRO A 71 14.43 -2.71 -6.22
N PRO A 72 14.86 -1.42 -6.22
CA PRO A 72 13.96 -0.29 -6.13
C PRO A 72 12.92 -0.28 -7.25
N MET A 73 11.72 0.20 -6.92
CA MET A 73 10.58 0.27 -7.82
C MET A 73 10.02 1.69 -7.88
N SER A 74 9.54 2.11 -9.04
CA SER A 74 8.77 3.34 -9.13
C SER A 74 7.45 3.22 -8.37
N LYS A 75 6.88 4.37 -7.97
CA LYS A 75 5.53 4.46 -7.38
C LYS A 75 4.48 3.65 -8.16
N HIS A 76 4.52 3.73 -9.50
CA HIS A 76 3.54 3.06 -10.36
C HIS A 76 3.72 1.55 -10.37
N GLN A 77 4.97 1.07 -10.42
CA GLN A 77 5.26 -0.35 -10.35
C GLN A 77 4.87 -0.92 -8.98
N PHE A 78 5.23 -0.24 -7.89
CA PHE A 78 4.85 -0.66 -6.54
C PHE A 78 3.32 -0.73 -6.40
N SER A 79 2.61 0.32 -6.83
CA SER A 79 1.15 0.38 -6.80
C SER A 79 0.49 -0.74 -7.63
N ALA A 80 1.02 -1.03 -8.82
CA ALA A 80 0.49 -2.09 -9.68
C ALA A 80 0.70 -3.48 -9.08
N VAL A 81 1.87 -3.76 -8.51
CA VAL A 81 2.14 -5.05 -7.85
C VAL A 81 1.29 -5.20 -6.60
N LEU A 82 1.18 -4.17 -5.77
CA LEU A 82 0.33 -4.18 -4.58
C LEU A 82 -1.13 -4.46 -4.93
N ARG A 83 -1.67 -3.80 -5.97
CA ARG A 83 -3.05 -4.07 -6.43
C ARG A 83 -3.24 -5.50 -6.89
N ARG A 84 -2.31 -6.04 -7.68
CA ARG A 84 -2.36 -7.43 -8.16
C ARG A 84 -2.31 -8.43 -7.01
N ALA A 85 -1.44 -8.19 -6.02
CA ALA A 85 -1.35 -9.01 -4.82
C ALA A 85 -2.68 -9.03 -4.05
N LEU A 86 -3.26 -7.86 -3.79
CA LEU A 86 -4.57 -7.76 -3.11
C LEU A 86 -5.67 -8.50 -3.88
N GLN A 87 -5.79 -8.26 -5.19
CA GLN A 87 -6.79 -8.90 -6.04
C GLN A 87 -6.64 -10.42 -6.08
N ALA A 88 -5.41 -10.93 -6.19
CA ALA A 88 -5.17 -12.37 -6.19
C ALA A 88 -5.58 -13.02 -4.86
N THR A 89 -5.43 -12.30 -3.74
CA THR A 89 -5.82 -12.81 -2.42
C THR A 89 -7.31 -12.66 -2.10
N GLU A 90 -8.03 -11.76 -2.76
CA GLU A 90 -9.48 -11.68 -2.64
C GLU A 90 -10.15 -12.95 -3.17
N GLY A 91 -9.64 -13.50 -4.27
CA GLY A 91 -10.13 -14.75 -4.86
C GLY A 91 -9.68 -16.04 -4.14
N LEU A 92 -8.82 -15.93 -3.11
CA LEU A 92 -8.50 -17.05 -2.23
C LEU A 92 -9.58 -17.13 -1.15
N GLU A 93 -10.53 -18.04 -1.33
CA GLU A 93 -11.37 -18.57 -0.25
C GLU A 93 -10.51 -19.57 0.53
N LEU A 94 -10.37 -19.33 1.84
CA LEU A 94 -9.66 -20.20 2.78
C LEU A 94 -10.66 -21.12 3.48
#